data_AF-A0A7L4G8B8-F1
#
_entry.id   AF-A0A7L4G8B8-F1
#
_cell.length_a   1.000
_cell.length_b   1.000
_cell.length_c   1.000
_cell.angle_alpha   90.00
_cell.angle_beta   90.00
_cell.angle_gamma   90.00
#
_symmetry.space_group_name_H-M   'P 1'
#
loop_
_entity.id
_entity.type
_entity.pdbx_description
1 polymer ?
#
loop_
_entity_poly.entity_id
_entity_poly.type
_entity_poly.pdbx_seq_one_letter_code
_entity_poly.pdbx_strand_id
1 'polypeptide(L)'
;SAPQLGVPLRVFAAELTPARCKQYPPALRRAHGIEPFPLRLLVNPALRVLDSSLVTGPEGCASLHGFSAYVPRHWAVHVSGVDEHGEPVSWEATGWAARIVQHEMDHLDGILYIDRMDPHTFTNVSWMELMD
;
A
#
# COMPACT_ATOMS: atom_id res chain seq x y z
N SER A 1 7.47 1.10 -5.73
CA SER A 1 7.28 1.40 -7.16
C SER A 1 8.59 1.83 -7.82
N ALA A 2 8.70 1.76 -9.15
CA ALA A 2 9.91 2.16 -9.90
C ALA A 2 10.35 3.62 -9.67
N PRO A 3 9.43 4.62 -9.53
CA PRO A 3 9.81 5.98 -9.20
C PRO A 3 10.63 6.12 -7.89
N GLN A 4 10.39 5.25 -6.90
CA GLN A 4 11.16 5.25 -5.65
C GLN A 4 12.63 4.85 -5.84
N LEU A 5 12.96 4.25 -6.98
CA LEU A 5 14.32 3.89 -7.40
C LEU A 5 14.89 4.87 -8.43
N GLY A 6 14.24 6.02 -8.66
CA GLY A 6 14.66 7.02 -9.64
C GLY A 6 14.34 6.66 -11.10
N VAL A 7 13.50 5.65 -11.34
CA VAL A 7 13.10 5.21 -12.67
C VAL A 7 11.66 5.67 -12.95
N PRO A 8 11.43 6.63 -13.88
CA PRO A 8 10.11 7.22 -14.12
C PRO A 8 9.22 6.34 -15.02
N LEU A 9 9.15 5.05 -14.72
CA LEU A 9 8.29 4.08 -15.41
C LEU A 9 7.10 3.69 -14.52
N ARG A 10 5.97 3.38 -15.16
CA ARG A 10 4.75 2.92 -14.47
C ARG A 10 4.85 1.45 -14.09
N VAL A 11 5.69 1.14 -13.11
CA VAL A 11 5.91 -0.23 -12.63
C VAL A 11 5.87 -0.25 -11.11
N PHE A 12 5.13 -1.20 -10.53
CA PHE A 12 5.26 -1.50 -9.11
C PHE A 12 5.31 -3.01 -8.87
N ALA A 13 5.88 -3.39 -7.73
CA ALA A 13 5.85 -4.74 -7.22
C ALA A 13 5.37 -4.71 -5.77
N ALA A 14 4.55 -5.68 -5.38
CA ALA A 14 4.02 -5.80 -4.03
C ALA A 14 4.05 -7.27 -3.59
N GLU A 15 4.41 -7.51 -2.34
CA GLU A 15 4.37 -8.82 -1.70
C GLU A 15 4.06 -8.65 -0.22
N LEU A 16 3.22 -9.53 0.32
CA LEU A 16 3.05 -9.67 1.75
C LEU A 16 3.16 -11.14 2.14
N THR A 17 4.30 -11.53 2.70
CA THR A 17 4.55 -12.91 3.09
C THR A 17 3.83 -13.29 4.39
N PRO A 18 3.53 -14.58 4.64
CA PRO A 18 2.98 -15.02 5.92
C PRO A 18 3.85 -14.62 7.13
N ALA A 19 5.17 -14.56 6.96
CA ALA A 19 6.10 -14.12 8.00
C ALA A 19 5.94 -12.62 8.31
N ARG A 20 5.80 -11.77 7.28
CA ARG A 20 5.52 -10.33 7.46
C ARG A 20 4.15 -10.09 8.08
N CYS A 21 3.12 -10.84 7.69
CA CYS A 21 1.80 -10.76 8.34
C CYS A 21 1.88 -11.01 9.86
N LYS A 22 2.73 -11.95 10.31
CA LYS A 22 2.89 -12.27 11.74
C LYS A 22 3.50 -11.14 12.57
N GLN A 23 4.17 -10.16 11.94
CA GLN A 23 4.72 -8.99 12.62
C GLN A 23 3.63 -8.00 13.07
N TYR A 24 2.45 -8.06 12.46
CA TYR A 24 1.32 -7.22 12.85
C TYR A 24 0.53 -7.83 14.01
N PRO A 25 0.10 -7.02 15.01
CA PRO A 25 -0.75 -7.49 16.11
C PRO A 25 -2.03 -8.16 15.60
N PRO A 26 -2.51 -9.27 16.23
CA PRO A 26 -3.68 -9.99 15.75
C PRO A 26 -4.95 -9.13 15.61
N ALA A 27 -5.15 -8.15 16.49
CA ALA A 27 -6.27 -7.22 16.42
C ALA A 27 -6.20 -6.35 15.15
N LEU A 28 -5.02 -5.81 14.84
CA LEU A 28 -4.78 -5.00 13.65
C LEU A 28 -4.97 -5.83 12.36
N ARG A 29 -4.49 -7.07 12.35
CA ARG A 29 -4.67 -7.97 11.20
C ARG A 29 -6.15 -8.20 10.88
N ARG A 30 -6.97 -8.44 11.91
CA ARG A 30 -8.42 -8.61 11.74
C ARG A 30 -9.09 -7.31 11.29
N ALA A 31 -8.75 -6.18 11.92
CA ALA A 31 -9.38 -4.90 11.63
C ALA A 31 -9.12 -4.41 10.19
N HIS A 32 -7.96 -4.73 9.61
CA HIS A 32 -7.57 -4.24 8.29
C HIS A 32 -7.47 -5.31 7.20
N GLY A 33 -7.88 -6.56 7.47
CA GLY A 33 -7.76 -7.64 6.49
C GLY A 33 -6.32 -7.87 6.04
N ILE A 34 -5.38 -7.97 6.99
CA ILE A 34 -3.96 -8.21 6.69
C ILE A 34 -3.76 -9.70 6.42
N GLU A 35 -3.79 -10.07 5.14
CA GLU A 35 -3.61 -11.44 4.66
C GLU A 35 -2.45 -11.54 3.68
N PRO A 36 -1.70 -12.66 3.67
CA PRO A 36 -0.56 -12.81 2.78
C PRO A 36 -1.01 -12.91 1.32
N PHE A 37 -0.20 -12.37 0.42
CA PHE A 37 -0.35 -12.54 -1.02
C PHE A 37 1.04 -12.70 -1.66
N PRO A 38 1.15 -13.53 -2.73
CA PRO A 38 2.43 -13.76 -3.40
C PRO A 38 2.92 -12.48 -4.09
N LEU A 39 4.19 -12.46 -4.50
CA LEU A 39 4.73 -11.38 -5.32
C LEU A 39 3.83 -11.10 -6.53
N ARG A 40 3.45 -9.83 -6.66
CA ARG A 40 2.69 -9.27 -7.78
C ARG A 40 3.56 -8.19 -8.40
N LEU A 41 3.84 -8.29 -9.70
CA LEU A 41 4.50 -7.26 -10.48
C LEU A 41 3.52 -6.76 -11.54
N LEU A 42 3.37 -5.44 -11.64
CA LEU A 42 2.49 -4.84 -12.63
C LEU A 42 3.22 -3.71 -13.36
N VAL A 43 3.21 -3.81 -14.68
CA VAL A 43 3.67 -2.80 -15.64
C VAL A 43 2.44 -2.14 -16.28
N ASN A 44 2.51 -0.82 -16.42
CA ASN A 44 1.42 0.04 -16.90
C ASN A 44 0.06 -0.24 -16.22
N PRO A 45 0.00 -0.30 -14.88
CA PRO A 45 -1.23 -0.64 -14.18
C PRO A 45 -2.30 0.45 -14.32
N ALA A 46 -3.55 0.01 -14.35
CA ALA A 46 -4.75 0.81 -14.19
C ALA A 46 -5.55 0.29 -12.98
N LEU A 47 -6.11 1.20 -12.20
CA LEU A 47 -6.87 0.89 -10.99
C LEU A 47 -8.34 1.32 -11.13
N ARG A 48 -9.25 0.47 -10.65
CA ARG A 48 -10.67 0.75 -10.51
C ARG A 48 -11.12 0.43 -9.09
N VAL A 49 -11.87 1.34 -8.47
CA VAL A 49 -12.46 1.10 -7.13
C VAL A 49 -13.62 0.13 -7.26
N LEU A 50 -13.62 -0.93 -6.43
CA LEU A 50 -14.71 -1.91 -6.34
C LEU A 50 -15.62 -1.63 -5.14
N ASP A 51 -15.04 -1.16 -4.03
CA ASP A 51 -15.76 -0.73 -2.83
C ASP A 51 -15.15 0.59 -2.35
N SER A 52 -15.96 1.65 -2.40
CA SER A 52 -15.53 3.01 -2.08
C SER A 52 -15.48 3.30 -0.58
N SER A 53 -15.92 2.36 0.28
CA SER A 53 -15.84 2.49 1.74
C SER A 53 -14.41 2.82 2.17
N LEU A 54 -14.26 3.91 2.94
CA LEU A 54 -12.95 4.35 3.39
C LEU A 54 -12.58 3.68 4.72
N VAL A 55 -11.42 3.04 4.73
CA VAL A 55 -10.82 2.49 5.94
C VAL A 55 -9.54 3.27 6.24
N THR A 56 -9.53 3.96 7.36
CA THR A 56 -8.36 4.70 7.85
C THR A 56 -7.45 3.75 8.60
N GLY A 57 -6.13 3.81 8.34
CA GLY A 57 -5.14 2.99 9.01
C GLY A 57 -3.73 3.58 8.83
N PRO A 58 -2.75 3.11 9.61
CA PRO A 58 -1.38 3.63 9.57
C PRO A 58 -0.71 3.29 8.23
N GLU A 59 -0.01 4.26 7.64
CA GLU A 59 0.87 4.10 6.48
C GLU A 59 2.23 4.73 6.77
N GLY A 60 3.28 4.04 6.36
CA GLY A 60 4.63 4.57 6.22
C GLY A 60 5.12 4.37 4.78
N CYS A 61 6.26 4.97 4.44
CA CYS A 61 6.82 4.88 3.10
C CYS A 61 8.35 4.82 3.14
N ALA A 62 8.95 3.95 2.32
CA ALA A 62 10.40 3.89 2.14
C ALA A 62 10.97 5.17 1.48
N SER A 63 10.15 6.06 0.92
CA SER A 63 10.61 7.38 0.46
C SER A 63 10.57 8.45 1.55
N LEU A 64 9.97 8.14 2.71
CA LEU A 64 9.79 9.02 3.88
C LEU A 64 10.07 8.23 5.16
N HIS A 65 11.31 7.75 5.27
CA HIS A 65 11.74 6.88 6.37
C HIS A 65 11.56 7.55 7.74
N GLY A 66 11.12 6.74 8.71
CA GLY A 66 11.01 7.16 10.11
C GLY A 66 9.69 7.86 10.48
N PHE A 67 8.76 8.00 9.55
CA PHE A 67 7.46 8.64 9.79
C PHE A 67 6.30 7.74 9.39
N SER A 68 5.17 7.93 10.08
CA SER A 68 3.90 7.26 9.82
C SER A 68 2.76 8.25 10.01
N ALA A 69 1.65 8.04 9.30
CA ALA A 69 0.39 8.74 9.55
C ALA A 69 -0.79 7.86 9.15
N TYR A 70 -1.98 8.22 9.63
CA TYR A 70 -3.20 7.53 9.28
C TYR A 70 -3.73 8.05 7.94
N VAL A 71 -4.00 7.14 7.01
CA VAL A 71 -4.43 7.46 5.65
C VAL A 71 -5.74 6.73 5.33
N PRO A 72 -6.79 7.42 4.86
CA PRO A 72 -8.00 6.78 4.37
C PRO A 72 -7.76 6.13 3.01
N ARG A 73 -8.19 4.86 2.85
CA ARG A 73 -8.10 4.10 1.59
C ARG A 73 -9.41 3.41 1.29
N HIS A 74 -9.72 3.23 0.01
CA HIS A 74 -10.86 2.42 -0.42
C HIS A 74 -10.66 0.96 0.00
N TRP A 75 -11.73 0.31 0.44
CA TRP A 75 -11.68 -1.05 0.98
C TRP A 75 -11.34 -2.10 -0.07
N ALA A 76 -11.83 -1.94 -1.31
CA ALA A 76 -11.58 -2.89 -2.39
C ALA A 76 -11.29 -2.18 -3.71
N VAL A 77 -10.28 -2.69 -4.42
CA VAL A 77 -9.85 -2.19 -5.73
C VAL A 77 -9.56 -3.35 -6.66
N HIS A 78 -9.75 -3.12 -7.94
CA HIS A 78 -9.27 -3.96 -9.02
C HIS A 78 -8.11 -3.24 -9.69
N VAL A 79 -6.98 -3.94 -9.87
CA VAL A 79 -5.83 -3.44 -10.61
C VAL A 79 -5.50 -4.40 -11.74
N SER A 80 -5.27 -3.85 -12.93
CA SER A 80 -4.92 -4.60 -14.14
C SER A 80 -3.73 -3.98 -14.84
N GLY A 81 -2.93 -4.78 -15.55
CA GLY A 81 -1.79 -4.33 -16.33
C GLY A 81 -1.19 -5.50 -17.10
N VAL A 82 0.13 -5.48 -17.28
CA VAL A 82 0.90 -6.62 -17.79
C VAL A 82 2.04 -6.98 -16.84
N ASP A 83 2.54 -8.21 -16.91
CA ASP A 83 3.76 -8.63 -16.21
C ASP A 83 5.04 -8.21 -16.97
N GLU A 84 6.21 -8.66 -16.50
CA GLU A 84 7.51 -8.39 -17.13
C GLU A 84 7.68 -9.02 -18.54
N HIS A 85 6.82 -9.98 -18.89
CA HIS A 85 6.80 -10.64 -20.20
C HIS A 85 5.77 -10.03 -21.16
N GLY A 86 4.93 -9.11 -20.66
CA GLY A 86 3.85 -8.48 -21.43
C GLY A 86 2.54 -9.26 -21.39
N GLU A 87 2.44 -10.30 -20.55
CA GLU A 87 1.21 -11.08 -20.41
C GLU A 87 0.20 -10.33 -19.51
N PRO A 88 -1.10 -10.35 -19.83
CA PRO A 88 -2.11 -9.66 -19.04
C PRO A 88 -2.20 -10.18 -17.60
N VAL A 89 -2.17 -9.26 -16.64
CA VAL A 89 -2.38 -9.55 -15.21
C VAL A 89 -3.55 -8.74 -14.65
N SER A 90 -4.27 -9.36 -13.73
CA SER A 90 -5.45 -8.78 -13.08
C SER A 90 -5.52 -9.24 -11.63
N TRP A 91 -5.82 -8.31 -10.73
CA TRP A 91 -5.88 -8.56 -9.30
C TRP A 91 -7.01 -7.74 -8.64
N GLU A 92 -7.97 -8.43 -8.04
CA GLU A 92 -8.90 -7.84 -7.08
C GLU A 92 -8.30 -7.93 -5.68
N ALA A 93 -8.06 -6.78 -5.07
CA ALA A 93 -7.45 -6.64 -3.76
C ALA A 93 -8.46 -6.02 -2.79
N THR A 94 -8.48 -6.51 -1.56
CA THR A 94 -9.30 -5.99 -0.46
C THR A 94 -8.42 -5.69 0.76
N GLY A 95 -8.94 -4.91 1.71
CA GLY A 95 -8.26 -4.64 2.99
C GLY A 95 -6.84 -4.10 2.81
N TRP A 96 -5.88 -4.74 3.48
CA TRP A 96 -4.49 -4.28 3.48
C TRP A 96 -3.81 -4.39 2.12
N ALA A 97 -4.18 -5.40 1.33
CA ALA A 97 -3.70 -5.53 -0.05
C ALA A 97 -4.20 -4.36 -0.92
N ALA A 98 -5.47 -3.96 -0.78
CA ALA A 98 -6.02 -2.80 -1.49
C ALA A 98 -5.31 -1.51 -1.09
N ARG A 99 -4.98 -1.35 0.21
CA ARG A 99 -4.19 -0.23 0.71
C ARG A 99 -2.81 -0.16 0.04
N ILE A 100 -2.07 -1.27 0.00
CA ILE A 100 -0.76 -1.33 -0.64
C ILE A 100 -0.88 -0.97 -2.12
N VAL A 101 -1.86 -1.53 -2.84
CA VAL A 101 -2.07 -1.22 -4.27
C VAL A 101 -2.33 0.27 -4.50
N GLN A 102 -3.20 0.89 -3.71
CA GLN A 102 -3.49 2.33 -3.83
C GLN A 102 -2.25 3.19 -3.52
N HIS A 103 -1.44 2.81 -2.53
CA HIS A 103 -0.18 3.48 -2.20
C HIS A 103 0.83 3.38 -3.36
N GLU A 104 1.01 2.20 -3.94
CA GLU A 104 1.93 2.03 -5.06
C GLU A 104 1.44 2.73 -6.32
N MET A 105 0.13 2.77 -6.57
CA MET A 105 -0.48 3.54 -7.67
C MET A 105 -0.26 5.04 -7.50
N ASP A 106 -0.44 5.58 -6.28
CA ASP A 106 -0.15 6.98 -5.97
C ASP A 106 1.29 7.36 -6.36
N HIS A 107 2.26 6.51 -6.04
CA HIS A 107 3.64 6.76 -6.44
C HIS A 107 3.83 6.88 -7.96
N LEU A 108 3.08 6.12 -8.76
CA LEU A 108 3.15 6.20 -10.23
C LEU A 108 2.58 7.51 -10.78
N ASP A 109 1.76 8.18 -9.99
CA ASP A 109 1.15 9.48 -10.30
C ASP A 109 1.83 10.64 -9.53
N GLY A 110 2.94 10.37 -8.86
CA GLY A 110 3.72 11.38 -8.12
C GLY A 110 3.08 11.82 -6.80
N ILE A 111 2.14 11.06 -6.27
CA ILE A 111 1.43 11.31 -5.01
C ILE A 111 2.10 10.49 -3.89
N LEU A 112 2.26 11.10 -2.71
CA LEU A 112 2.77 10.46 -1.51
C LEU A 112 1.67 10.33 -0.45
N TYR A 113 1.87 9.45 0.53
CA TYR A 113 0.89 9.27 1.60
C TYR A 113 0.64 10.54 2.42
N ILE A 114 1.66 11.43 2.51
CA ILE A 114 1.55 12.73 3.19
C ILE A 114 0.60 13.71 2.49
N ASP A 115 0.30 13.49 1.21
CA ASP A 115 -0.69 14.28 0.47
C ASP A 115 -2.14 13.85 0.79
N ARG A 116 -2.32 12.70 1.47
CA ARG A 116 -3.61 12.09 1.78
C ARG A 116 -3.87 11.88 3.28
N MET A 117 -2.84 11.99 4.11
CA MET A 117 -2.90 11.63 5.52
C MET A 117 -3.80 12.57 6.35
N ASP A 118 -4.27 12.08 7.49
CA ASP A 118 -4.73 12.95 8.57
C ASP A 118 -3.50 13.63 9.22
N PRO A 119 -3.34 14.96 9.09
CA PRO A 119 -2.16 15.66 9.58
C PRO A 119 -2.01 15.61 11.11
N HIS A 120 -3.09 15.36 11.86
CA HIS A 120 -3.03 15.23 13.32
C HIS A 120 -2.41 13.90 13.79
N THR A 121 -2.21 12.96 12.86
CA THR A 121 -1.67 11.63 13.14
C THR A 121 -0.23 11.46 12.66
N PHE A 122 0.35 12.49 12.02
CA PHE A 122 1.73 12.43 11.53
C PHE A 122 2.70 12.35 12.71
N THR A 123 3.44 11.25 12.78
CA THR A 123 4.32 10.94 13.90
C THR A 123 5.63 10.33 13.43
N ASN A 124 6.69 10.56 14.20
CA ASN A 124 7.94 9.84 14.02
C ASN A 124 7.86 8.51 14.79
N VAL A 125 8.21 7.42 14.12
CA VAL A 125 7.99 6.05 14.63
C VAL A 125 8.78 5.75 15.90
N SER A 126 9.92 6.42 16.13
CA SER A 126 10.73 6.26 17.35
C SER A 126 10.04 6.81 18.60
N TRP A 127 9.06 7.72 18.46
CA TRP A 127 8.27 8.18 19.62
C TRP A 127 7.30 7.12 20.13
N MET A 128 6.81 6.24 19.26
CA MET A 128 5.92 5.15 19.65
C MET A 128 6.68 4.11 20.48
N GLU A 129 7.93 3.80 20.11
CA GLU A 129 8.80 2.87 20.83
C GLU A 129 9.19 3.33 22.24
N LEU A 130 9.15 4.64 22.51
CA LEU A 130 9.49 5.23 23.82
C LEU A 130 8.30 5.33 24.77
N MET A 131 7.08 5.16 24.26
CA MET A 131 5.82 5.33 24.99
C MET A 131 5.14 3.99 25.34
N ASP A 132 5.59 2.90 24.73
CA ASP A 132 5.24 1.51 25.06
C ASP A 132 6.18 0.92 26.13
#